data_AF-A0A1M6QRT9-F1
#
_entry.id   AF-A0A1M6QRT9-F1
#
_cell.length_a   1.000
_cell.length_b   1.000
_cell.length_c   1.000
_cell.angle_alpha   90.00
_cell.angle_beta   90.00
_cell.angle_gamma   90.00
#
_symmetry.space_group_name_H-M   'P 1'
#
loop_
_entity.id
_entity.type
_entity.pdbx_description
1 polymer ?
#
loop_
_entity_poly.entity_id
_entity_poly.type
_entity_poly.pdbx_seq_one_letter_code
_entity_poly.pdbx_strand_id
1 'polypeptide(L)'
;MSKSSSLKKKIKMKIKLNRELTPMEKMREALKYEIAEELGLKEKVDKLGWSGLTAEETGRIGGIMTKKKRIMNLPKNEDIV
;
A
#
# COMPACT_ATOMS: atom_id res chain seq x y z
N MET A 1 14.27 -23.81 -10.40
CA MET A 1 14.90 -23.42 -9.12
C MET A 1 14.66 -21.92 -8.85
N SER A 2 13.74 -21.63 -7.93
CA SER A 2 13.62 -20.47 -7.01
C SER A 2 14.05 -19.05 -7.46
N LYS A 3 13.10 -18.26 -8.00
CA LYS A 3 13.17 -16.77 -8.08
C LYS A 3 12.67 -16.05 -6.80
N SER A 4 12.59 -16.74 -5.66
CA SER A 4 11.97 -16.23 -4.41
C SER A 4 12.96 -15.61 -3.41
N SER A 5 14.26 -15.55 -3.72
CA SER A 5 15.33 -15.13 -2.80
C SER A 5 15.82 -13.69 -2.99
N SER A 6 15.31 -12.92 -3.96
CA SER A 6 15.76 -11.54 -4.21
C SER A 6 14.95 -10.47 -3.45
N LEU A 7 13.67 -10.73 -3.18
CA LEU A 7 12.77 -9.78 -2.51
C LEU A 7 13.07 -9.60 -1.01
N LYS A 8 13.39 -10.69 -0.31
CA LYS A 8 13.70 -10.65 1.13
C LYS A 8 14.98 -9.84 1.41
N LYS A 9 15.94 -9.85 0.48
CA LYS A 9 17.21 -9.11 0.59
C LYS A 9 16.99 -7.59 0.46
N LYS A 10 16.10 -7.16 -0.45
CA LYS A 10 15.71 -5.74 -0.61
C LYS A 10 14.97 -5.19 0.61
N ILE A 11 14.05 -5.97 1.18
CA ILE A 11 13.28 -5.56 2.37
C ILE A 11 14.21 -5.36 3.58
N LYS A 12 15.13 -6.28 3.82
CA LYS A 12 16.11 -6.20 4.92
C LYS A 12 17.07 -5.00 4.77
N MET A 13 17.32 -4.55 3.54
CA MET A 13 18.17 -3.39 3.24
C MET A 13 17.43 -2.06 3.39
N LYS A 14 16.12 -2.01 3.07
CA LYS A 14 15.27 -0.82 3.22
C LYS A 14 15.02 -0.45 4.69
N ILE A 15 14.89 -1.46 5.57
CA ILE A 15 14.75 -1.30 7.03
C ILE A 15 16.03 -0.74 7.68
N LYS A 16 17.21 -0.96 7.07
CA LYS A 16 18.52 -0.56 7.62
C LYS A 16 18.87 0.93 7.42
N LEU A 17 18.02 1.72 6.74
CA LEU A 17 18.42 3.01 6.17
C LEU A 17 17.74 4.26 6.74
N ASN A 18 16.92 4.18 7.80
CA ASN A 18 16.33 5.37 8.46
C ASN A 18 15.75 6.41 7.47
N ARG A 19 15.19 5.95 6.35
CA ARG A 19 14.75 6.82 5.26
C ARG A 19 13.40 7.39 5.65
N GLU A 20 13.36 8.71 5.84
CA GLU A 20 12.12 9.44 6.09
C GLU A 20 11.08 9.05 5.02
N LEU A 21 9.90 8.61 5.47
CA LEU A 21 8.80 8.29 4.56
C LEU A 21 8.53 9.52 3.69
N THR A 22 8.63 9.33 2.38
CA THR A 22 8.35 10.38 1.42
C THR A 22 6.91 10.89 1.59
N PRO A 23 6.60 12.17 1.29
CA PRO A 23 5.22 12.69 1.39
C PRO A 23 4.22 11.85 0.59
N MET A 24 4.68 11.18 -0.47
CA MET A 24 3.90 10.20 -1.23
C MET A 24 3.50 8.95 -0.42
N GLU A 25 4.32 8.44 0.49
CA GLU A 25 3.97 7.29 1.32
C GLU A 25 2.91 7.68 2.36
N LYS A 26 3.06 8.84 3.01
CA LYS A 26 2.04 9.39 3.92
C LYS A 26 0.70 9.61 3.22
N MET A 27 0.71 10.22 2.03
CA MET A 27 -0.50 10.36 1.22
C MET A 27 -1.11 9.01 0.84
N ARG A 28 -0.26 8.01 0.54
CA ARG A 28 -0.74 6.68 0.18
C ARG A 28 -1.42 5.98 1.35
N GLU A 29 -0.90 6.10 2.56
CA GLU A 29 -1.54 5.57 3.77
C GLU A 29 -2.84 6.32 4.09
N ALA A 30 -2.84 7.65 4.04
CA ALA A 30 -4.04 8.45 4.23
C ALA A 30 -5.14 8.07 3.22
N LEU A 31 -4.80 7.96 1.94
CA LEU A 31 -5.72 7.51 0.89
C LEU A 31 -6.29 6.12 1.14
N LYS A 32 -5.48 5.17 1.64
CA LYS A 32 -5.98 3.83 1.97
C LYS A 32 -7.03 3.92 3.08
N TYR A 33 -6.75 4.68 4.15
CA TYR A 33 -7.67 4.86 5.25
C TYR A 33 -8.95 5.58 4.83
N GLU A 34 -8.83 6.61 3.98
CA GLU A 34 -9.96 7.35 3.39
C GLU A 34 -10.85 6.42 2.56
N ILE A 35 -10.26 5.58 1.70
CA ILE A 35 -11.01 4.58 0.92
C ILE A 35 -11.63 3.50 1.84
N ALA A 36 -10.92 3.08 2.89
CA ALA A 36 -11.47 2.15 3.86
C ALA A 36 -12.65 2.76 4.62
N GLU A 37 -12.60 4.05 4.95
CA GLU A 37 -13.71 4.79 5.54
C GLU A 37 -14.91 4.88 4.60
N GLU A 38 -14.66 5.23 3.33
CA GLU A 38 -15.70 5.29 2.29
C GLU A 38 -16.36 3.93 2.02
N LEU A 39 -15.61 2.85 2.15
CA LEU A 39 -16.13 1.48 2.02
C LEU A 39 -16.78 0.94 3.32
N GLY A 40 -16.79 1.71 4.41
CA GLY A 40 -17.30 1.26 5.72
C GLY A 40 -16.39 0.22 6.41
N LEU A 41 -15.17 0.06 5.93
CA LEU A 41 -14.18 -0.89 6.44
C LEU A 41 -13.24 -0.27 7.50
N LYS A 42 -13.30 1.04 7.71
CA LYS A 42 -12.45 1.74 8.69
C LYS A 42 -12.49 1.12 10.07
N GLU A 43 -13.68 0.83 10.61
CA GLU A 43 -13.82 0.20 11.93
C GLU A 43 -13.14 -1.16 12.00
N LYS A 44 -13.20 -1.91 10.90
CA LYS A 44 -12.59 -3.24 10.78
C LYS A 44 -11.08 -3.16 10.68
N VAL A 45 -10.56 -2.18 9.94
CA VAL A 45 -9.12 -1.89 9.86
C VAL A 45 -8.59 -1.40 11.21
N ASP A 46 -9.34 -0.57 11.93
CA ASP A 46 -8.93 -0.06 13.24
C ASP A 46 -8.89 -1.18 14.29
N LYS A 47 -9.89 -2.07 14.30
CA LYS A 47 -10.00 -3.19 15.25
C LYS A 47 -9.09 -4.38 14.92
N LEU A 48 -9.03 -4.79 13.66
CA LEU A 48 -8.37 -6.04 13.22
C LEU A 48 -7.10 -5.79 12.40
N GLY A 49 -6.83 -4.54 12.02
CA GLY A 49 -5.78 -4.21 11.07
C GLY A 49 -6.14 -4.57 9.64
N TRP A 50 -5.24 -4.20 8.72
CA TRP A 50 -5.33 -4.57 7.30
C TRP A 50 -5.34 -6.09 7.07
N SER A 51 -4.75 -6.85 7.98
CA SER A 51 -4.70 -8.31 7.97
C SER A 51 -6.06 -8.96 8.23
N GLY A 52 -6.99 -8.24 8.88
CA GLY A 52 -8.33 -8.73 9.22
C GLY A 52 -9.40 -8.47 8.16
N LEU A 53 -9.02 -7.80 7.07
CA LEU A 53 -9.87 -7.62 5.91
C LEU A 53 -9.82 -8.86 5.01
N THR A 54 -10.95 -9.17 4.38
CA THR A 54 -11.02 -10.21 3.36
C THR A 54 -10.28 -9.78 2.08
N ALA A 55 -9.92 -10.76 1.24
CA ALA A 55 -9.30 -10.51 -0.05
C ALA A 55 -10.17 -9.63 -0.97
N GLU A 56 -11.49 -9.72 -0.85
CA GLU A 56 -12.41 -8.88 -1.62
C GLU A 56 -12.39 -7.42 -1.13
N GLU A 57 -12.45 -7.21 0.19
CA GLU A 57 -12.40 -5.88 0.81
C GLU A 57 -11.07 -5.17 0.53
N THR A 58 -9.94 -5.84 0.77
CA THR A 58 -8.61 -5.32 0.43
C THR A 58 -8.42 -5.14 -1.08
N GLY A 59 -8.98 -6.04 -1.89
CA GLY A 59 -8.99 -5.95 -3.34
C GLY A 59 -9.72 -4.70 -3.86
N ARG A 60 -10.87 -4.36 -3.28
CA ARG A 60 -11.60 -3.12 -3.60
C ARG A 60 -10.78 -1.87 -3.27
N ILE A 61 -10.16 -1.83 -2.09
CA ILE A 61 -9.30 -0.71 -1.67
C ILE A 61 -8.11 -0.55 -2.63
N GLY A 62 -7.43 -1.65 -2.97
CA GLY A 62 -6.32 -1.66 -3.92
C GLY A 62 -6.74 -1.27 -5.34
N GLY A 63 -7.92 -1.68 -5.77
CA GLY A 63 -8.52 -1.31 -7.06
C GLY A 63 -8.81 0.18 -7.17
N ILE A 64 -9.40 0.78 -6.14
CA ILE A 64 -9.68 2.22 -6.08
C ILE A 64 -8.37 3.02 -6.06
N MET A 65 -7.37 2.59 -5.28
CA MET A 65 -6.04 3.21 -5.31
C MET A 65 -5.42 3.16 -6.72
N THR A 66 -5.53 2.02 -7.40
CA THR A 66 -4.99 1.84 -8.77
C THR A 66 -5.73 2.73 -9.76
N LYS A 67 -7.05 2.87 -9.63
CA LYS A 67 -7.87 3.77 -10.45
C LYS A 67 -7.48 5.23 -10.23
N LYS A 68 -7.31 5.66 -8.97
CA LYS A 68 -6.89 7.03 -8.61
C LYS A 68 -5.50 7.36 -9.16
N LYS A 69 -4.56 6.39 -9.10
CA LYS A 69 -3.24 6.49 -9.75
C LYS A 69 -3.32 6.64 -11.27
N ARG A 70 -4.21 5.87 -11.92
CA ARG A 70 -4.42 5.91 -13.38
C ARG A 70 -5.01 7.24 -13.84
N ILE A 71 -5.94 7.81 -13.07
CA ILE A 71 -6.58 9.10 -13.38
C ILE A 71 -5.59 10.27 -13.23
N MET A 72 -4.73 10.23 -12.22
CA MET A 72 -3.71 11.28 -12.00
C MET A 72 -2.48 11.20 -12.93
N ASN A 73 -2.39 10.22 -13.84
CA ASN A 73 -1.17 9.98 -14.65
C ASN A 73 0.12 9.92 -13.79
N LEU A 74 0.01 9.39 -12.57
CA LEU A 74 1.18 9.24 -11.69
C LEU A 74 2.14 8.21 -12.32
N PRO A 75 3.43 8.54 -12.53
CA PRO A 75 4.40 7.59 -13.02
C PRO A 75 4.48 6.36 -12.11
N LYS A 76 4.73 5.20 -12.72
CA LYS A 76 4.74 3.91 -12.02
C LYS A 76 5.83 3.93 -10.95
N ASN A 77 5.64 3.13 -9.90
CA ASN A 77 6.58 2.90 -8.80
C ASN A 77 7.93 2.27 -9.26
N GLU A 78 8.24 2.28 -10.56
CA GLU A 78 9.52 1.84 -11.14
C GLU A 78 10.57 2.97 -11.15
N ASP A 79 10.18 4.23 -10.98
CA ASP A 79 11.11 5.38 -10.88
C ASP A 79 11.61 5.66 -9.46
N ILE A 80 11.07 4.95 -8.46
CA ILE A 80 11.50 5.06 -7.06
C ILE A 80 12.51 3.93 -6.79
N VAL A 81 13.67 4.04 -7.43
CA VAL A 81 14.84 3.17 -7.20
C VAL A 81 15.41 3.43 -5.80
#